data_AF-A0A5M4BAT0-F1
#
_entry.id   AF-A0A5M4BAT0-F1
#
_cell.length_a   1.000
_cell.length_b   1.000
_cell.length_c   1.000
_cell.angle_alpha   90.00
_cell.angle_beta   90.00
_cell.angle_gamma   90.00
#
_symmetry.space_group_name_H-M   'P 1'
#
loop_
_entity.id
_entity.type
_entity.pdbx_description
1 polymer ?
#
loop_
_entity_poly.entity_id
_entity_poly.type
_entity_poly.pdbx_seq_one_letter_code
_entity_poly.pdbx_strand_id
1 'polypeptide(L)'
;MINNKEKLIESIFLYLRKNDLDGHTTLYTIEEWKERGEDYLNDSEFVIISEGGLYSILNYGDCEDFYDLIESFGYFIEMGHSWSYGFYFDNKISGNDTSDEKTYSEKLKDERWQKKRDKVKERANYMCQDCGSKEALEVHHCYYKFGLEPWQYPFDSLRCLCRDCHKKRGKIEMELRVRMADLTSDELMIVSEFIYGGMKYYPIRKISELIERLNINEEDLEKELKNENILPKKHI
;
A
#
# COMPACT_ATOMS: atom_id res chain seq x y z
N MET A 1 16.94 1.59 14.72
CA MET A 1 16.50 2.23 13.46
C MET A 1 16.29 1.10 12.46
N ILE A 2 15.10 0.98 11.87
CA ILE A 2 14.83 -0.03 10.84
C ILE A 2 15.64 0.36 9.60
N ASN A 3 16.39 -0.60 9.04
CA ASN A 3 17.24 -0.39 7.87
C ASN A 3 16.36 -0.12 6.61
N ASN A 4 16.82 0.72 5.66
CA ASN A 4 16.09 0.96 4.41
C ASN A 4 15.78 -0.34 3.66
N LYS A 5 16.67 -1.34 3.74
CA LYS A 5 16.42 -2.70 3.23
C LYS A 5 15.15 -3.32 3.80
N GLU A 6 15.01 -3.32 5.12
CA GLU A 6 13.86 -3.91 5.82
C GLU A 6 12.57 -3.16 5.48
N LYS A 7 12.62 -1.82 5.48
CA LYS A 7 11.47 -0.99 5.10
C LYS A 7 11.03 -1.27 3.66
N LEU A 8 11.99 -1.43 2.73
CA LEU A 8 11.72 -1.77 1.33
C LEU A 8 11.06 -3.14 1.22
N ILE A 9 11.64 -4.18 1.83
CA ILE A 9 11.10 -5.54 1.81
C ILE A 9 9.64 -5.54 2.30
N GLU A 10 9.38 -4.96 3.46
CA GLU A 10 8.02 -4.89 3.98
C GLU A 10 7.07 -4.09 3.09
N SER A 11 7.56 -3.05 2.40
CA SER A 11 6.77 -2.24 1.48
C SER A 11 6.46 -2.98 0.18
N ILE A 12 7.40 -3.79 -0.34
CA ILE A 12 7.17 -4.71 -1.47
C ILE A 12 6.07 -5.70 -1.11
N PHE A 13 6.18 -6.40 0.02
CA PHE A 13 5.15 -7.38 0.41
C PHE A 13 3.78 -6.75 0.72
N LEU A 14 3.75 -5.50 1.18
CA LEU A 14 2.50 -4.77 1.32
C LEU A 14 1.90 -4.42 -0.05
N TYR A 15 2.71 -3.96 -1.00
CA TYR A 15 2.30 -3.70 -2.38
C TYR A 15 1.77 -4.96 -3.06
N LEU A 16 2.47 -6.09 -2.93
CA LEU A 16 2.06 -7.36 -3.54
C LEU A 16 0.71 -7.84 -2.99
N ARG A 17 0.54 -7.86 -1.66
CA ARG A 17 -0.73 -8.25 -1.02
C ARG A 17 -1.89 -7.36 -1.44
N LYS A 18 -1.68 -6.04 -1.47
CA LYS A 18 -2.71 -5.07 -1.88
C LYS A 18 -3.22 -5.34 -3.30
N ASN A 19 -2.36 -5.85 -4.18
CA ASN A 19 -2.65 -6.07 -5.59
C ASN A 19 -2.96 -7.55 -5.93
N ASP A 20 -3.16 -8.42 -4.93
CA ASP A 20 -3.35 -9.88 -5.10
C ASP A 20 -2.17 -10.58 -5.83
N LEU A 21 -0.93 -10.15 -5.60
CA LEU A 21 0.27 -10.63 -6.29
C LEU A 21 1.26 -11.40 -5.40
N ASP A 22 0.95 -11.58 -4.12
CA ASP A 22 1.84 -12.21 -3.14
C ASP A 22 1.87 -13.73 -3.22
N GLY A 23 1.01 -14.35 -4.04
CA GLY A 23 1.06 -15.77 -4.34
C GLY A 23 2.42 -16.19 -4.91
N HIS A 24 2.94 -17.32 -4.44
CA HIS A 24 4.22 -17.89 -4.87
C HIS A 24 5.42 -16.92 -4.86
N THR A 25 5.39 -15.93 -3.95
CA THR A 25 6.50 -15.00 -3.75
C THR A 25 7.33 -15.43 -2.54
N THR A 26 8.65 -15.56 -2.71
CA THR A 26 9.59 -15.96 -1.66
C THR A 26 10.78 -15.01 -1.61
N LEU A 27 11.15 -14.57 -0.41
CA LEU A 27 12.33 -13.76 -0.14
C LEU A 27 13.51 -14.68 0.23
N TYR A 28 14.68 -14.38 -0.32
CA TYR A 28 15.95 -14.98 0.03
C TYR A 28 16.92 -13.89 0.46
N THR A 29 17.58 -14.10 1.60
CA THR A 29 18.84 -13.42 1.91
C THR A 29 19.90 -13.76 0.86
N ILE A 30 20.94 -12.93 0.74
CA ILE A 30 22.00 -13.21 -0.22
C ILE A 30 22.82 -14.46 0.15
N GLU A 31 22.92 -14.77 1.45
CA GLU A 31 23.53 -16.00 1.96
C GLU A 31 22.74 -17.23 1.50
N GLU A 32 21.43 -17.26 1.75
CA GLU A 32 20.54 -18.35 1.31
C GLU A 32 20.54 -18.49 -0.23
N TRP A 33 20.60 -17.36 -0.95
CA TRP A 33 20.65 -17.38 -2.42
C TRP A 33 21.94 -18.03 -2.94
N LYS A 34 23.09 -17.69 -2.36
CA LYS A 34 24.38 -18.29 -2.72
C LYS A 34 24.45 -19.78 -2.41
N GLU A 35 23.84 -20.22 -1.31
CA GLU A 35 23.76 -21.65 -0.97
C GLU A 35 23.00 -22.48 -1.99
N ARG A 36 22.07 -21.88 -2.74
CA ARG A 36 21.36 -22.55 -3.84
C ARG A 36 22.25 -22.81 -5.06
N GLY A 37 23.36 -22.09 -5.20
CA GLY A 37 24.29 -22.25 -6.32
C GLY A 37 23.76 -21.74 -7.66
N GLU A 38 22.90 -20.71 -7.65
CA GLU A 38 22.36 -20.08 -8.86
C GLU A 38 23.42 -19.18 -9.54
N ASP A 39 23.33 -19.02 -10.87
CA ASP A 39 24.36 -18.31 -11.65
C ASP A 39 24.30 -16.78 -11.50
N TYR A 40 23.11 -16.21 -11.31
CA TYR A 40 22.85 -14.77 -11.33
C TYR A 40 22.52 -14.20 -9.94
N LEU A 41 22.56 -12.87 -9.81
CA LEU A 41 22.11 -12.11 -8.63
C LEU A 41 22.95 -12.31 -7.35
N ASN A 42 24.11 -12.94 -7.45
CA ASN A 42 25.01 -13.26 -6.33
C ASN A 42 25.66 -12.04 -5.66
N ASP A 43 25.51 -10.85 -6.25
CA ASP A 43 25.99 -9.56 -5.76
C ASP A 43 24.87 -8.62 -5.29
N SER A 44 23.61 -9.07 -5.33
CA SER A 44 22.46 -8.33 -4.79
C SER A 44 22.45 -8.29 -3.26
N GLU A 45 21.69 -7.37 -2.65
CA GLU A 45 21.48 -7.33 -1.20
C GLU A 45 20.50 -8.40 -0.71
N PHE A 46 19.54 -8.77 -1.56
CA PHE A 46 18.55 -9.82 -1.36
C PHE A 46 17.89 -10.16 -2.70
N VAL A 47 17.28 -11.34 -2.77
CA VAL A 47 16.58 -11.83 -3.96
C VAL A 47 15.13 -12.12 -3.63
N ILE A 48 14.21 -11.74 -4.51
CA ILE A 48 12.82 -12.20 -4.48
C ILE A 48 12.61 -13.12 -5.67
N ILE A 49 12.11 -14.32 -5.40
CA ILE A 49 11.49 -15.17 -6.42
C ILE A 49 10.00 -14.90 -6.41
N SER A 50 9.40 -14.68 -7.57
CA SER A 50 7.95 -14.59 -7.68
C SER A 50 7.46 -15.22 -8.98
N GLU A 51 6.56 -16.20 -8.84
CA GLU A 51 5.85 -16.81 -9.95
C GLU A 51 4.43 -16.22 -10.02
N GLY A 52 3.96 -15.85 -11.22
CA GLY A 52 2.59 -15.38 -11.43
C GLY A 52 2.43 -13.86 -11.55
N GLY A 53 1.82 -13.22 -10.55
CA GLY A 53 1.33 -11.83 -10.65
C GLY A 53 2.45 -10.80 -10.85
N LEU A 54 3.47 -10.82 -9.99
CA LEU A 54 4.61 -9.92 -10.11
C LEU A 54 5.39 -10.18 -11.40
N TYR A 55 5.61 -11.45 -11.75
CA TYR A 55 6.22 -11.84 -13.03
C TYR A 55 5.47 -11.22 -14.22
N SER A 56 4.14 -11.31 -14.21
CA SER A 56 3.30 -10.79 -15.29
C SER A 56 3.41 -9.27 -15.40
N ILE A 57 3.44 -8.55 -14.28
CA ILE A 57 3.59 -7.09 -14.26
C ILE A 57 4.97 -6.68 -14.77
N LEU A 58 6.04 -7.31 -14.29
CA LEU A 58 7.41 -6.95 -14.64
C LEU A 58 7.77 -7.28 -16.10
N ASN A 59 7.15 -8.30 -16.69
CA ASN A 59 7.46 -8.74 -18.06
C ASN A 59 6.44 -8.25 -19.11
N TYR A 60 5.19 -8.00 -18.73
CA TYR A 60 4.10 -7.73 -19.68
C TYR A 60 3.16 -6.59 -19.27
N GLY A 61 3.30 -6.02 -18.07
CA GLY A 61 2.41 -5.00 -17.53
C GLY A 61 3.03 -3.61 -17.41
N ASP A 62 2.26 -2.69 -16.84
CA ASP A 62 2.77 -1.40 -16.36
C ASP A 62 3.45 -1.60 -15.00
N CYS A 63 4.77 -1.50 -14.99
CA CYS A 63 5.62 -1.70 -13.82
C CYS A 63 6.16 -0.38 -13.24
N GLU A 64 5.73 0.78 -13.75
CA GLU A 64 6.24 2.09 -13.30
C GLU A 64 6.06 2.26 -11.78
N ASP A 65 4.92 1.87 -11.23
CA ASP A 65 4.62 1.97 -9.79
C ASP A 65 5.52 1.12 -8.92
N PHE A 66 5.86 -0.08 -9.40
CA PHE A 66 6.71 -1.00 -8.66
C PHE A 66 8.17 -0.54 -8.68
N TYR A 67 8.67 -0.08 -9.83
CA TYR A 67 10.01 0.47 -9.92
C TYR A 67 10.16 1.77 -9.12
N ASP A 68 9.20 2.70 -9.22
CA ASP A 68 9.21 3.92 -8.42
C ASP A 68 9.14 3.61 -6.91
N LEU A 69 8.41 2.57 -6.49
CA LEU A 69 8.45 2.11 -5.11
C LEU A 69 9.87 1.68 -4.72
N ILE A 70 10.57 0.89 -5.53
CA ILE A 70 11.94 0.42 -5.23
C ILE A 70 12.93 1.60 -5.18
N GLU A 71 12.88 2.47 -6.19
CA GLU A 71 13.73 3.66 -6.29
C GLU A 71 13.53 4.62 -5.13
N SER A 72 12.31 4.71 -4.59
CA SER A 72 12.02 5.57 -3.43
C SER A 72 12.80 5.20 -2.16
N PHE A 73 13.33 3.96 -2.09
CA PHE A 73 14.21 3.50 -1.02
C PHE A 73 15.70 3.57 -1.36
N GLY A 74 16.05 4.07 -2.56
CA GLY A 74 17.44 4.11 -3.03
C GLY A 74 17.91 2.82 -3.68
N TYR A 75 16.99 1.93 -4.07
CA TYR A 75 17.31 0.66 -4.71
C TYR A 75 17.01 0.68 -6.20
N PHE A 76 17.64 -0.23 -6.93
CA PHE A 76 17.20 -0.68 -8.24
C PHE A 76 17.10 -2.22 -8.24
N ILE A 77 16.52 -2.76 -9.31
CA ILE A 77 16.19 -4.18 -9.44
C ILE A 77 16.73 -4.70 -10.77
N GLU A 78 17.32 -5.89 -10.73
CA GLU A 78 17.72 -6.63 -11.93
C GLU A 78 17.06 -8.00 -11.94
N MET A 79 16.74 -8.48 -13.14
CA MET A 79 16.17 -9.81 -13.33
C MET A 79 17.29 -10.81 -13.62
N GLY A 80 17.31 -11.91 -12.89
CA GLY A 80 18.21 -13.03 -13.14
C GLY A 80 17.58 -14.02 -14.12
N HIS A 81 17.07 -15.13 -13.60
CA HIS A 81 16.21 -16.04 -14.36
C HIS A 81 14.80 -15.46 -14.48
N SER A 82 13.92 -16.10 -15.24
CA SER A 82 12.57 -15.61 -15.56
C SER A 82 11.68 -15.32 -14.34
N TRP A 83 12.04 -15.74 -13.12
CA TRP A 83 11.25 -15.55 -11.91
C TRP A 83 12.06 -15.01 -10.73
N SER A 84 13.34 -14.68 -10.92
CA SER A 84 14.20 -14.18 -9.84
C SER A 84 14.63 -12.73 -10.06
N TYR A 85 14.55 -11.95 -8.99
CA TYR A 85 14.79 -10.51 -9.00
C TYR A 85 15.75 -10.13 -7.88
N GLY A 86 16.91 -9.60 -8.23
CA GLY A 86 17.91 -9.11 -7.27
C GLY A 86 17.74 -7.62 -7.02
N PHE A 87 17.91 -7.20 -5.78
CA PHE A 87 17.75 -5.81 -5.35
C PHE A 87 19.10 -5.23 -4.92
N TYR A 88 19.40 -4.04 -5.44
CA TYR A 88 20.71 -3.41 -5.35
C TYR A 88 20.56 -1.99 -4.83
N PHE A 89 21.29 -1.64 -3.77
CA PHE A 89 21.30 -0.28 -3.26
C PHE A 89 22.25 0.60 -4.10
N ASP A 90 21.78 1.76 -4.53
CA ASP A 90 22.60 2.77 -5.19
C ASP A 90 22.53 4.11 -4.43
N ASN A 91 23.68 4.53 -3.92
CA ASN A 91 23.86 5.83 -3.25
C ASN A 91 23.40 7.01 -4.12
N LYS A 92 23.50 6.90 -5.46
CA LYS A 92 23.05 7.94 -6.39
C LYS A 92 21.53 8.06 -6.42
N ILE A 93 20.79 6.96 -6.24
CA ILE A 93 19.33 6.93 -6.19
C ILE A 93 18.85 7.37 -4.80
N SER A 94 19.50 6.89 -3.74
CA SER A 94 19.15 7.20 -2.35
C SER A 94 19.13 8.71 -2.08
N GLY A 95 19.97 9.49 -2.76
CA GLY A 95 20.18 10.89 -2.45
C GLY A 95 20.96 11.06 -1.14
N ASN A 96 21.79 12.08 -1.06
CA ASN A 96 22.83 12.20 -0.01
C ASN A 96 22.31 12.50 1.41
N ASP A 97 21.00 12.53 1.66
CA ASP A 97 20.48 13.14 2.89
C ASP A 97 19.17 12.51 3.39
N THR A 98 19.32 11.45 4.18
CA THR A 98 18.24 10.84 4.98
C THR A 98 18.53 11.01 6.47
N SER A 99 18.86 12.23 6.90
CA SER A 99 18.94 12.49 8.34
C SER A 99 17.53 12.44 8.96
N ASP A 100 17.36 11.57 9.96
CA ASP A 100 16.13 11.43 10.75
C ASP A 100 15.78 12.71 11.54
N GLU A 101 16.66 13.73 11.52
CA GLU A 101 16.52 15.00 12.23
C GLU A 101 15.56 15.99 11.54
N LYS A 102 15.21 15.77 10.26
CA LYS A 102 14.30 16.67 9.54
C LYS A 102 12.87 16.55 10.04
N THR A 103 12.24 17.70 10.29
CA THR A 103 10.79 17.76 10.54
C THR A 103 10.03 17.29 9.31
N TYR A 104 8.79 16.83 9.50
CA TYR A 104 7.95 16.40 8.37
C TYR A 104 7.78 17.51 7.30
N SER A 105 7.61 18.76 7.73
CA SER A 105 7.50 19.91 6.82
C SER A 105 8.77 20.14 5.98
N GLU A 106 9.95 19.87 6.53
CA GLU A 106 11.22 19.94 5.79
C GLU A 106 11.37 18.78 4.82
N LYS A 107 10.92 17.57 5.20
CA LYS A 107 10.87 16.41 4.29
C LYS A 107 9.97 16.66 3.08
N LEU A 108 8.91 17.47 3.22
CA LEU A 108 8.07 17.89 2.09
C LEU A 108 8.76 18.89 1.13
N LYS A 109 9.96 19.36 1.46
CA LYS A 109 10.79 20.17 0.54
C LYS A 109 11.83 19.32 -0.18
N ASP A 110 11.98 18.05 0.15
CA ASP A 110 12.92 17.13 -0.50
C ASP A 110 12.56 16.92 -1.99
N GLU A 111 13.58 16.89 -2.86
CA GLU A 111 13.37 16.71 -4.31
C GLU A 111 12.66 15.40 -4.64
N ARG A 112 12.91 14.32 -3.88
CA ARG A 112 12.24 13.03 -4.06
C ARG A 112 10.74 13.17 -3.86
N TRP A 113 10.34 13.86 -2.79
CA TRP A 113 8.92 14.16 -2.57
C TRP A 113 8.35 15.08 -3.64
N GLN A 114 9.06 16.14 -4.04
CA GLN A 114 8.56 17.07 -5.05
C GLN A 114 8.29 16.35 -6.38
N LYS A 115 9.22 15.52 -6.85
CA LYS A 115 9.06 14.68 -8.05
C LYS A 115 7.87 13.73 -7.92
N LYS A 116 7.78 13.00 -6.80
CA LYS A 116 6.66 12.07 -6.52
C LYS A 116 5.32 12.79 -6.53
N ARG A 117 5.22 13.91 -5.82
CA ARG A 117 4.02 14.74 -5.71
C ARG A 117 3.56 15.25 -7.07
N ASP A 118 4.50 15.71 -7.89
CA ASP A 118 4.18 16.27 -9.20
C ASP A 118 3.72 15.17 -10.17
N LYS A 119 4.34 13.97 -10.13
CA LYS A 119 3.89 12.79 -10.87
C LYS A 119 2.48 12.33 -10.46
N VAL A 120 2.15 12.34 -9.17
CA VAL A 120 0.77 12.05 -8.70
C VAL A 120 -0.24 13.03 -9.30
N LYS A 121 0.10 14.33 -9.34
CA LYS A 121 -0.77 15.36 -9.93
C LYS A 121 -0.91 15.18 -11.44
N GLU A 122 0.18 14.87 -12.13
CA GLU A 122 0.20 14.59 -13.57
C GLU A 122 -0.72 13.40 -13.91
N ARG A 123 -0.58 12.27 -13.21
CA ARG A 123 -1.44 11.08 -13.40
C ARG A 123 -2.91 11.35 -13.11
N ALA A 124 -3.20 12.29 -12.22
CA ALA A 124 -4.56 12.75 -11.94
C ALA A 124 -5.07 13.80 -12.95
N ASN A 125 -4.32 14.08 -14.04
CA ASN A 125 -4.60 15.13 -15.01
C ASN A 125 -4.80 16.51 -14.36
N TYR A 126 -4.06 16.78 -13.26
CA TYR A 126 -4.20 17.98 -12.44
C TYR A 126 -5.66 18.24 -12.02
N MET A 127 -6.37 17.19 -11.63
CA MET A 127 -7.73 17.25 -11.09
C MET A 127 -7.84 16.43 -9.81
N CYS A 128 -8.69 16.90 -8.90
CA CYS A 128 -9.07 16.15 -7.73
C CYS A 128 -9.75 14.85 -8.16
N GLN A 129 -9.23 13.71 -7.71
CA GLN A 129 -9.74 12.40 -8.13
C GLN A 129 -11.10 12.07 -7.50
N ASP A 130 -11.58 12.84 -6.52
CA ASP A 130 -12.90 12.66 -5.89
C ASP A 130 -13.99 13.52 -6.52
N CYS A 131 -13.70 14.78 -6.84
CA CYS A 131 -14.72 15.75 -7.29
C CYS A 131 -14.41 16.43 -8.63
N GLY A 132 -13.23 16.23 -9.20
CA GLY A 132 -12.80 16.84 -10.46
C GLY A 132 -12.33 18.30 -10.36
N SER A 133 -12.34 18.91 -9.17
CA SER A 133 -11.82 20.28 -8.96
C SER A 133 -10.37 20.41 -9.41
N LYS A 134 -9.99 21.54 -10.01
CA LYS A 134 -8.61 21.88 -10.40
C LYS A 134 -7.91 22.79 -9.39
N GLU A 135 -8.64 23.23 -8.37
CA GLU A 135 -8.19 24.23 -7.41
C GLU A 135 -7.53 23.60 -6.18
N ALA A 136 -6.46 24.23 -5.69
CA ALA A 136 -5.78 23.90 -4.44
C ALA A 136 -5.50 22.38 -4.26
N LEU A 137 -4.83 21.78 -5.25
CA LEU A 137 -4.53 20.36 -5.27
C LEU A 137 -3.36 19.97 -4.38
N GLU A 138 -3.62 19.01 -3.52
CA GLU A 138 -2.73 18.42 -2.53
C GLU A 138 -2.63 16.90 -2.78
N VAL A 139 -1.52 16.30 -2.38
CA VAL A 139 -1.35 14.85 -2.44
C VAL A 139 -1.63 14.28 -1.06
N HIS A 140 -2.57 13.34 -1.02
CA HIS A 140 -3.00 12.62 0.17
C HIS A 140 -2.31 11.27 0.24
N HIS A 141 -1.74 10.92 1.39
CA HIS A 141 -1.33 9.54 1.69
C HIS A 141 -2.54 8.76 2.23
N CYS A 142 -2.99 7.73 1.51
CA CYS A 142 -4.15 6.91 1.90
C CYS A 142 -3.86 5.97 3.09
N TYR A 143 -2.59 5.83 3.47
CA TYR A 143 -2.18 5.21 4.73
C TYR A 143 -0.82 5.76 5.13
N TYR A 144 -0.49 5.62 6.42
CA TYR A 144 0.83 5.94 6.96
C TYR A 144 1.44 4.71 7.60
N LYS A 145 2.72 4.47 7.33
CA LYS A 145 3.53 3.45 7.98
C LYS A 145 4.69 4.12 8.71
N PHE A 146 4.88 3.75 9.97
CA PHE A 146 5.93 4.32 10.80
C PHE A 146 7.31 4.11 10.18
N GLY A 147 8.13 5.16 10.20
CA GLY A 147 9.49 5.14 9.68
C GLY A 147 9.63 5.30 8.16
N LEU A 148 8.54 5.34 7.39
CA LEU A 148 8.60 5.65 5.96
C LEU A 148 8.70 7.15 5.70
N GLU A 149 9.50 7.51 4.72
CA GLU A 149 9.59 8.87 4.18
C GLU A 149 8.39 9.22 3.28
N PRO A 150 8.06 10.51 3.08
CA PRO A 150 6.89 10.90 2.28
C PRO A 150 6.85 10.33 0.85
N TRP A 151 8.00 10.06 0.24
CA TRP A 151 8.11 9.49 -1.12
C TRP A 151 8.15 7.96 -1.15
N GLN A 152 8.28 7.29 0.00
CA GLN A 152 8.43 5.83 0.15
C GLN A 152 7.11 5.05 0.07
N TYR A 153 6.19 5.51 -0.77
CA TYR A 153 4.83 4.97 -0.90
C TYR A 153 4.51 4.73 -2.38
N PRO A 154 3.88 3.61 -2.76
CA PRO A 154 3.49 3.39 -4.15
C PRO A 154 2.44 4.42 -4.58
N PHE A 155 2.41 4.78 -5.86
CA PHE A 155 1.50 5.81 -6.36
C PHE A 155 0.02 5.48 -6.13
N ASP A 156 -0.36 4.21 -6.19
CA ASP A 156 -1.71 3.72 -5.89
C ASP A 156 -2.16 3.93 -4.42
N SER A 157 -1.23 4.35 -3.54
CA SER A 157 -1.50 4.76 -2.15
C SER A 157 -1.49 6.27 -1.96
N LEU A 158 -1.26 7.02 -3.04
CA LEU A 158 -1.29 8.46 -3.08
C LEU A 158 -2.48 8.94 -3.92
N ARG A 159 -3.11 10.03 -3.50
CA ARG A 159 -4.28 10.57 -4.20
C ARG A 159 -4.19 12.07 -4.38
N CYS A 160 -4.44 12.57 -5.58
CA CYS A 160 -4.54 13.99 -5.84
C CYS A 160 -5.93 14.49 -5.44
N LEU A 161 -6.02 15.37 -4.44
CA LEU A 161 -7.29 15.87 -3.89
C LEU A 161 -7.27 17.40 -3.76
N CYS A 162 -8.42 18.05 -3.95
CA CYS A 162 -8.58 19.42 -3.47
C CYS A 162 -8.67 19.42 -1.94
N ARG A 163 -8.45 20.58 -1.31
CA ARG A 163 -8.47 20.74 0.16
C ARG A 163 -9.73 20.18 0.84
N ASP A 164 -10.91 20.40 0.25
CA ASP A 164 -12.17 19.95 0.84
C ASP A 164 -12.27 18.42 0.83
N CYS A 165 -11.95 17.80 -0.30
CA CYS A 165 -11.89 16.35 -0.42
C CYS A 165 -10.78 15.74 0.44
N HIS A 166 -9.61 16.38 0.53
CA HIS A 166 -8.50 15.95 1.37
C HIS A 166 -8.91 15.87 2.85
N LYS A 167 -9.56 16.93 3.36
CA LYS A 167 -10.09 16.95 4.73
C LYS A 167 -11.20 15.92 4.94
N LYS A 168 -12.13 15.81 4.00
CA LYS A 168 -13.25 14.85 4.06
C LYS A 168 -12.73 13.41 4.11
N ARG A 169 -11.78 13.07 3.25
CA ARG A 169 -11.14 11.75 3.16
C ARG A 169 -10.47 11.37 4.48
N GLY A 170 -9.59 12.23 5.00
CA GLY A 170 -8.91 11.98 6.27
C GLY A 170 -9.86 11.78 7.46
N LYS A 171 -11.01 12.49 7.48
CA LYS A 171 -12.05 12.27 8.49
C LYS A 171 -12.67 10.87 8.39
N ILE A 172 -13.04 10.44 7.19
CA ILE A 172 -13.66 9.13 6.95
C ILE A 172 -12.69 7.99 7.30
N GLU A 173 -11.42 8.11 6.92
CA GLU A 173 -10.40 7.10 7.23
C GLU A 173 -10.15 6.98 8.74
N MET A 174 -10.13 8.11 9.46
CA MET A 174 -10.04 8.08 10.92
C MET A 174 -11.27 7.42 11.55
N GLU A 175 -12.48 7.77 11.11
CA GLU A 175 -13.71 7.16 11.61
C GLU A 175 -13.74 5.64 11.35
N LEU A 176 -13.27 5.18 10.19
CA LEU A 176 -13.15 3.75 9.88
C LEU A 176 -12.22 3.05 10.88
N ARG A 177 -11.04 3.64 11.14
CA ARG A 177 -10.08 3.10 12.10
C ARG A 177 -10.64 3.05 13.52
N VAL A 178 -11.40 4.06 13.93
CA VAL A 178 -12.07 4.09 15.24
C VAL A 178 -13.12 2.98 15.34
N ARG A 179 -13.92 2.75 14.29
CA ARG A 179 -14.94 1.68 14.28
C ARG A 179 -14.33 0.28 14.32
N MET A 180 -13.13 0.12 13.76
CA MET A 180 -12.41 -1.15 13.78
C MET A 180 -11.64 -1.38 15.10
N ALA A 181 -11.64 -0.43 16.04
CA ALA A 181 -10.81 -0.51 17.24
C ALA A 181 -11.20 -1.64 18.21
N ASP A 182 -12.47 -2.06 18.19
CA ASP A 182 -12.97 -3.14 19.05
C ASP A 182 -12.76 -4.54 18.45
N LEU A 183 -12.30 -4.63 17.20
CA LEU A 183 -12.05 -5.91 16.54
C LEU A 183 -10.73 -6.50 17.02
N THR A 184 -10.74 -7.80 17.31
CA THR A 184 -9.51 -8.59 17.44
C THR A 184 -8.77 -8.66 16.09
N SER A 185 -7.49 -9.05 16.12
CA SER A 185 -6.70 -9.23 14.89
C SER A 185 -7.34 -10.22 13.91
N ASP A 186 -7.95 -11.29 14.42
CA ASP A 186 -8.59 -12.32 13.60
C ASP A 186 -9.89 -11.79 12.97
N GLU A 187 -10.70 -11.05 13.72
CA GLU A 187 -11.90 -10.39 13.17
C GLU A 187 -11.56 -9.31 12.14
N LEU A 188 -10.50 -8.54 12.39
CA LEU A 188 -10.00 -7.56 11.42
C LEU A 188 -9.50 -8.23 10.14
N MET A 189 -8.90 -9.43 10.25
CA MET A 189 -8.49 -10.23 9.10
C MET A 189 -9.68 -10.70 8.27
N ILE A 190 -10.78 -11.11 8.90
CA ILE A 190 -12.03 -11.45 8.19
C ILE A 190 -12.59 -10.24 7.43
N VAL A 191 -12.62 -9.05 8.06
CA VAL A 191 -13.05 -7.81 7.40
C VAL A 191 -12.13 -7.47 6.22
N SER A 192 -10.83 -7.65 6.41
CA SER A 192 -9.82 -7.49 5.36
C SER A 192 -10.11 -8.43 4.19
N GLU A 193 -10.29 -9.73 4.41
CA GLU A 193 -10.64 -10.71 3.37
C GLU A 193 -11.94 -10.36 2.65
N PHE A 194 -12.94 -9.83 3.36
CA PHE A 194 -14.16 -9.32 2.73
C PHE A 194 -13.90 -8.10 1.82
N ILE A 195 -13.04 -7.18 2.25
CA ILE A 195 -12.66 -6.03 1.41
C ILE A 195 -11.86 -6.49 0.19
N TYR A 196 -10.86 -7.34 0.36
CA TYR A 196 -9.96 -7.79 -0.71
C TYR A 196 -10.64 -8.79 -1.66
N GLY A 197 -11.25 -9.85 -1.13
CA GLY A 197 -11.94 -10.87 -1.92
C GLY A 197 -13.37 -10.48 -2.28
N GLY A 198 -14.14 -9.95 -1.33
CA GLY A 198 -15.56 -9.64 -1.51
C GLY A 198 -15.80 -8.49 -2.49
N MET A 199 -15.03 -7.39 -2.46
CA MET A 199 -15.25 -6.27 -3.39
C MET A 199 -14.90 -6.62 -4.85
N LYS A 200 -13.99 -7.57 -5.08
CA LYS A 200 -13.64 -8.09 -6.40
C LYS A 200 -14.81 -8.80 -7.07
N TYR A 201 -15.57 -9.60 -6.31
CA TYR A 201 -16.72 -10.36 -6.81
C TYR A 201 -18.07 -9.67 -6.57
N TYR A 202 -18.12 -8.70 -5.65
CA TYR A 202 -19.30 -7.94 -5.28
C TYR A 202 -18.98 -6.44 -5.29
N PRO A 203 -19.11 -5.78 -6.47
CA PRO A 203 -18.72 -4.39 -6.66
C PRO A 203 -19.33 -3.44 -5.62
N ILE A 204 -18.67 -2.33 -5.32
CA ILE A 204 -19.09 -1.34 -4.32
C ILE A 204 -20.55 -0.87 -4.49
N ARG A 205 -21.06 -0.83 -5.72
CA ARG A 205 -22.48 -0.52 -6.00
C ARG A 205 -23.43 -1.57 -5.45
N LYS A 206 -23.10 -2.85 -5.61
CA LYS A 206 -23.89 -3.96 -5.04
C LYS A 206 -23.79 -3.98 -3.51
N ILE A 207 -22.61 -3.65 -2.95
CA ILE A 207 -22.46 -3.45 -1.51
C ILE A 207 -23.39 -2.33 -1.03
N SER A 208 -23.45 -1.21 -1.75
CA SER A 208 -24.39 -0.11 -1.43
C SER A 208 -25.83 -0.61 -1.41
N GLU A 209 -26.27 -1.34 -2.44
CA GLU A 209 -27.62 -1.92 -2.51
C GLU A 209 -27.89 -2.91 -1.36
N LEU A 210 -26.89 -3.72 -0.99
CA LEU A 210 -26.99 -4.64 0.14
C LEU A 210 -27.12 -3.88 1.46
N ILE A 211 -26.28 -2.88 1.71
CA ILE A 211 -26.34 -2.04 2.92
C ILE A 211 -27.68 -1.33 3.00
N GLU A 212 -28.18 -0.78 1.90
CA GLU A 212 -29.51 -0.16 1.84
C GLU A 212 -30.61 -1.14 2.24
N ARG A 213 -30.52 -2.42 1.85
CA ARG A 213 -31.48 -3.47 2.26
C ARG A 213 -31.32 -3.88 3.72
N LEU A 214 -30.10 -3.94 4.24
CA LEU A 214 -29.82 -4.32 5.63
C LEU A 214 -30.22 -3.22 6.61
N ASN A 215 -29.94 -1.95 6.30
CA ASN A 215 -30.28 -0.79 7.15
C ASN A 215 -31.79 -0.54 7.27
N ILE A 216 -32.63 -1.17 6.45
CA ILE A 216 -34.09 -1.02 6.53
C ILE A 216 -34.71 -1.96 7.59
N ASN A 217 -33.97 -2.95 8.10
CA ASN A 217 -34.53 -3.95 9.02
C ASN A 217 -33.65 -4.21 10.25
N GLU A 218 -33.24 -3.14 10.92
CA GLU A 218 -32.43 -3.14 12.15
C GLU A 218 -33.04 -4.04 13.25
N GLU A 219 -34.37 -4.11 13.35
CA GLU A 219 -35.08 -4.97 14.31
C GLU A 219 -34.89 -6.48 14.05
N ASP A 220 -34.78 -6.90 12.80
CA ASP A 220 -34.63 -8.32 12.46
C ASP A 220 -33.16 -8.76 12.58
N LEU A 221 -32.22 -7.88 12.24
CA LEU A 221 -30.79 -8.09 12.49
C LEU A 221 -30.49 -8.19 13.99
N GLU A 222 -31.11 -7.33 14.81
CA GLU A 222 -30.99 -7.43 16.26
C GLU A 222 -31.53 -8.75 16.84
N LYS A 223 -32.61 -9.31 16.25
CA LYS A 223 -33.14 -10.61 16.67
C LYS A 223 -32.21 -11.75 16.29
N GLU A 224 -31.65 -11.76 15.09
CA GLU A 224 -30.68 -12.78 14.66
C GLU A 224 -29.41 -12.76 15.50
N LEU A 225 -28.83 -11.57 15.74
CA LEU A 225 -27.61 -11.43 16.56
C LEU A 225 -27.82 -11.80 18.04
N LYS A 226 -29.03 -11.56 18.58
CA LYS A 226 -29.43 -12.05 19.92
C LYS A 226 -29.57 -13.57 19.96
N ASN A 227 -30.05 -14.19 18.89
CA ASN A 227 -30.20 -15.65 18.81
C ASN A 227 -28.85 -16.37 18.67
N GLU A 228 -27.86 -15.74 18.03
CA GLU A 228 -26.51 -16.29 17.88
C GLU A 228 -25.54 -15.92 19.03
N ASN A 229 -25.99 -15.15 20.04
CA ASN A 229 -25.18 -14.67 21.16
C ASN A 229 -24.00 -13.74 20.75
N ILE A 230 -24.12 -13.01 19.64
CA ILE A 230 -23.06 -12.18 19.03
C ILE A 230 -23.25 -10.67 19.33
N LEU A 231 -23.97 -10.29 20.40
CA LEU A 231 -24.03 -8.87 20.77
C LEU A 231 -22.79 -8.45 21.56
N PRO A 232 -22.01 -7.44 21.10
CA PRO A 232 -20.97 -6.87 21.94
C PRO A 232 -21.60 -6.24 23.18
N LYS A 233 -21.00 -6.47 24.35
CA LYS A 233 -21.41 -5.80 25.59
C LYS A 233 -21.25 -4.29 25.36
N LYS A 234 -22.37 -3.55 25.43
CA LYS A 234 -22.33 -2.10 25.49
C LYS A 234 -21.46 -1.70 26.69
N HIS A 235 -20.27 -1.17 26.43
CA HIS A 235 -19.50 -0.49 27.45
C HIS A 235 -20.22 0.85 27.71
N ILE A 236 -20.83 0.95 28.91
CA ILE A 236 -21.38 2.18 29.47
C ILE A 236 -20.22 3.06 29.93
#